data_AF-A0A6D0IG92-F1
#
_entry.id   AF-A0A6D0IG92-F1
#
_cell.length_a   1.000
_cell.length_b   1.000
_cell.length_c   1.000
_cell.angle_alpha   90.00
_cell.angle_beta   90.00
_cell.angle_gamma   90.00
#
_symmetry.space_group_name_H-M   'P 1'
#
loop_
_entity.id
_entity.type
_entity.pdbx_description
1 polymer ?
#
loop_
_entity_poly.entity_id
_entity_poly.type
_entity_poly.pdbx_seq_one_letter_code
_entity_poly.pdbx_strand_id
1 'polypeptide(L)'
;QFSLEGWMTIDKGDVTGGDVWLKQGGASWLGEKQTHTLSVDNLTAHITRENPGWQFSIPDTRITMDGKPWPSGALTLAWIPEQDVGGKDNKRSDELRIRASNLELAGLEGIRPLAAKLSPALGDVWRSTQPSGKINTLALDIPLQAADKTRFQASWSDLAWKQWKLLPGAEHFSGTLSGSVENGLLTASMKQAKMPYETVFRAPLEIADGQATISWLNNDKGFQLDGRNIDVKAKAVHARGGFRYLQPANDEPWLGILAGISTDDGSQAWRYFPENLMGKDLVDYLSGAIQGGEADNATLVYGGNPQLFPYKHNEGQFEVLVPLRNAKFAFQPDWPALTNLDIELDFINDGLWMKTDGVNLGGVRASNLTAVIPDYSKEKLLIDADIKGPGKAVGPYFDETPLKDSLGATLQELQLDGDVNARLHLDIPLNGELVTAKGEVTLRNNSLFIKPLDSTLKNLSGKFSFINGDLQSEPLTASWFNQPLNVDFSTKEGAKAYQV
;
A
#
# COMPACT_ATOMS: atom_id res chain seq x y z
N GLN A 1 35.26 37.34 1.18
CA GLN A 1 36.15 38.07 2.10
C GLN A 1 35.41 38.29 3.41
N PHE A 2 36.05 38.09 4.56
CA PHE A 2 35.45 38.27 5.88
C PHE A 2 36.21 39.34 6.68
N SER A 3 35.49 40.17 7.42
CA SER A 3 36.02 41.00 8.51
C SER A 3 35.99 40.17 9.79
N LEU A 4 37.17 39.85 10.32
CA LEU A 4 37.36 38.94 11.44
C LEU A 4 38.14 39.64 12.56
N GLU A 5 37.64 39.52 13.78
CA GLU A 5 38.38 39.79 15.02
C GLU A 5 38.46 38.50 15.83
N GLY A 6 39.56 38.32 16.56
CA GLY A 6 39.77 37.12 17.35
C GLY A 6 40.52 37.42 18.63
N TRP A 7 40.14 36.72 19.70
CA TRP A 7 40.79 36.77 20.99
C TRP A 7 41.23 35.37 21.39
N MET A 8 42.33 35.28 22.13
CA MET A 8 42.85 34.03 22.66
C MET A 8 43.04 34.17 24.16
N THR A 9 42.54 33.19 24.90
CA THR A 9 42.69 33.11 26.35
C THR A 9 43.80 32.13 26.68
N ILE A 10 44.79 32.61 27.42
CA ILE A 10 45.91 31.80 27.93
C ILE A 10 45.82 31.78 29.45
N ASP A 11 45.84 30.59 30.05
CA ASP A 11 45.98 30.40 31.50
C ASP A 11 47.19 29.50 31.78
N LYS A 12 48.07 29.93 32.71
CA LYS A 12 49.30 29.21 33.09
C LYS A 12 50.19 28.76 31.92
N GLY A 13 50.20 29.51 30.83
CA GLY A 13 50.99 29.21 29.63
C GLY A 13 50.29 28.29 28.62
N ASP A 14 49.11 27.78 28.95
CA ASP A 14 48.30 26.95 28.06
C ASP A 14 47.16 27.78 27.45
N VAL A 15 46.83 27.51 26.18
CA VAL A 15 45.62 28.06 25.57
C VAL A 15 44.41 27.37 26.20
N THR A 16 43.49 28.16 26.77
CA THR A 16 42.26 27.68 27.43
C THR A 16 41.00 28.04 26.68
N GLY A 17 41.08 28.92 25.69
CA GLY A 17 39.97 29.24 24.82
C GLY A 17 40.27 30.39 23.87
N GLY A 18 39.23 30.84 23.18
CA GLY A 18 39.29 32.00 22.31
C GLY A 18 37.92 32.33 21.75
N ASP A 19 37.77 33.56 21.27
CA ASP A 19 36.56 34.07 20.69
C ASP A 19 36.86 34.51 19.26
N VAL A 20 35.96 34.23 18.33
CA VAL A 20 36.03 34.69 16.94
C VAL A 20 34.77 35.48 16.65
N TRP A 21 34.94 36.69 16.12
CA TRP A 21 33.85 37.54 15.69
C TRP A 21 33.98 37.87 14.20
N LEU A 22 33.01 37.39 13.42
CA LEU A 22 32.85 37.76 12.02
C LEU A 22 31.85 38.91 11.91
N LYS A 23 32.35 40.14 11.86
CA LYS A 23 31.52 41.36 11.79
C LYS A 23 30.64 41.38 10.55
N GLN A 24 31.25 41.16 9.39
CA GLN A 24 30.59 41.12 8.11
C GLN A 24 31.47 40.35 7.12
N GLY A 25 30.86 39.63 6.19
CA GLY A 25 31.64 39.00 5.12
C GLY A 25 30.86 37.95 4.37
N GLY A 26 31.55 37.26 3.47
CA GLY A 26 30.96 36.16 2.74
C GLY A 26 31.95 35.34 1.92
N ALA A 27 31.43 34.21 1.44
CA ALA A 27 32.08 33.32 0.51
C ALA A 27 31.15 33.06 -0.68
N SER A 28 31.74 32.78 -1.84
CA SER A 28 30.99 32.38 -3.03
C SER A 28 31.67 31.21 -3.71
N TRP A 29 30.90 30.26 -4.21
CA TRP A 29 31.41 29.10 -4.94
C TRP A 29 30.53 28.77 -6.13
N LEU A 30 31.14 28.17 -7.16
CA LEU A 30 30.42 27.76 -8.36
C LEU A 30 29.60 26.48 -8.06
N GLY A 31 28.29 26.54 -8.25
CA GLY A 31 27.40 25.39 -8.31
C GLY A 31 27.20 24.89 -9.74
N GLU A 32 26.28 23.94 -9.93
CA GLU A 32 26.01 23.35 -11.25
C GLU A 32 25.34 24.33 -12.23
N LYS A 33 24.45 25.18 -11.73
CA LYS A 33 23.63 26.11 -12.55
C LYS A 33 23.80 27.58 -12.18
N GLN A 34 24.33 27.87 -10.98
CA GLN A 34 24.50 29.23 -10.47
C GLN A 34 25.66 29.30 -9.48
N THR A 35 26.18 30.49 -9.26
CA THR A 35 27.11 30.77 -8.16
C THR A 35 26.32 30.88 -6.87
N HIS A 36 26.71 30.11 -5.87
CA HIS A 36 26.15 30.20 -4.54
C HIS A 36 26.92 31.20 -3.69
N THR A 37 26.22 31.87 -2.79
CA THR A 37 26.77 32.88 -1.90
C THR A 37 26.37 32.59 -0.45
N LEU A 38 27.33 32.77 0.44
CA LEU A 38 27.17 32.74 1.89
C LEU A 38 27.60 34.11 2.39
N SER A 39 26.77 34.74 3.21
CA SER A 39 27.17 35.93 3.95
C SER A 39 26.88 35.76 5.43
N VAL A 40 27.69 36.42 6.25
CA VAL A 40 27.56 36.45 7.69
C VAL A 40 27.40 37.90 8.14
N ASP A 41 26.55 38.10 9.15
CA ASP A 41 26.37 39.39 9.80
C ASP A 41 26.52 39.19 11.30
N ASN A 42 27.60 39.71 11.87
CA ASN A 42 27.82 39.74 13.31
C ASN A 42 27.78 38.33 13.96
N LEU A 43 28.38 37.32 13.31
CA LEU A 43 28.45 35.94 13.78
C LEU A 43 29.60 35.79 14.79
N THR A 44 29.32 35.17 15.94
CA THR A 44 30.33 34.86 16.96
C THR A 44 30.55 33.36 17.06
N ALA A 45 31.78 32.97 17.36
CA ALA A 45 32.13 31.61 17.72
C ALA A 45 33.03 31.61 18.95
N HIS A 46 32.79 30.69 19.87
CA HIS A 46 33.56 30.53 21.10
C HIS A 46 34.26 29.17 21.08
N ILE A 47 35.56 29.18 21.35
CA ILE A 47 36.40 28.00 21.52
C ILE A 47 36.75 27.91 23.00
N THR A 48 36.43 26.79 23.63
CA THR A 48 36.71 26.57 25.05
C THR A 48 37.37 25.22 25.26
N ARG A 49 38.44 25.18 26.04
CA ARG A 49 39.09 23.94 26.46
C ARG A 49 38.31 23.35 27.65
N GLU A 50 37.62 22.24 27.41
CA GLU A 50 36.91 21.47 28.44
C GLU A 50 37.77 20.27 28.84
N ASN A 51 38.82 20.49 29.65
CA ASN A 51 39.87 19.49 29.90
C ASN A 51 39.33 18.06 30.16
N PRO A 52 39.76 17.05 29.40
CA PRO A 52 40.81 17.06 28.37
C PRO A 52 40.38 17.43 26.92
N GLY A 53 39.14 17.87 26.68
CA GLY A 53 38.59 18.18 25.35
C GLY A 53 38.57 19.64 24.92
N TRP A 54 38.02 19.86 23.73
CA TRP A 54 37.79 21.16 23.11
C TRP A 54 36.35 21.27 22.64
N GLN A 55 35.74 22.44 22.85
CA GLN A 55 34.42 22.79 22.36
C GLN A 55 34.51 24.03 21.48
N PHE A 56 33.83 23.99 20.34
CA PHE A 56 33.59 25.10 19.43
C PHE A 56 32.09 25.33 19.37
N SER A 57 31.63 26.55 19.67
CA SER A 57 30.21 26.89 19.70
C SER A 57 29.91 28.16 18.93
N ILE A 58 28.88 28.10 18.09
CA ILE A 58 28.23 29.23 17.42
C ILE A 58 26.85 29.35 18.07
N PRO A 59 26.63 30.30 19.00
CA PRO A 59 25.37 30.39 19.75
C PRO A 59 24.22 30.93 18.90
N ASP A 60 24.51 31.66 17.83
CA ASP A 60 23.53 32.25 16.92
C ASP A 60 24.05 32.20 15.46
N THR A 61 23.44 31.36 14.64
CA THR A 61 23.76 31.23 13.21
C THR A 61 23.20 32.41 12.43
N ARG A 62 23.96 33.50 12.38
CA ARG A 62 23.63 34.71 11.61
C ARG A 62 24.14 34.65 10.18
N ILE A 63 23.57 33.71 9.44
CA ILE A 63 24.01 33.36 8.10
C ILE A 63 22.89 33.69 7.10
N THR A 64 23.26 34.25 5.96
CA THR A 64 22.39 34.41 4.79
C THR A 64 22.98 33.61 3.63
N MET A 65 22.19 32.70 3.04
CA MET A 65 22.60 31.89 1.90
C MET A 65 21.76 32.24 0.67
N ASP A 66 22.42 32.52 -0.45
CA ASP A 66 21.76 32.91 -1.71
C ASP A 66 20.71 34.02 -1.55
N GLY A 67 21.04 35.02 -0.71
CA GLY A 67 20.17 36.15 -0.41
C GLY A 67 19.01 35.85 0.56
N LYS A 68 18.88 34.61 1.06
CA LYS A 68 17.87 34.21 2.03
C LYS A 68 18.49 34.07 3.41
N PRO A 69 18.02 34.82 4.43
CA PRO A 69 18.43 34.61 5.81
C PRO A 69 18.11 33.19 6.24
N TRP A 70 19.10 32.49 6.80
CA TRP A 70 18.91 31.20 7.43
C TRP A 70 18.38 31.43 8.85
N PRO A 71 17.43 30.65 9.37
CA PRO A 71 17.04 30.67 10.77
C PRO A 71 18.19 30.78 11.76
N SER A 72 17.97 31.62 12.78
CA SER A 72 18.83 31.73 13.96
C SER A 72 18.73 30.42 14.76
N GLY A 73 19.83 29.70 14.80
CA GLY A 73 20.02 28.45 15.52
C GLY A 73 21.38 28.45 16.21
N ALA A 74 21.71 27.34 16.85
CA ALA A 74 23.03 27.15 17.45
C ALA A 74 23.72 25.94 16.84
N LEU A 75 25.05 25.96 16.81
CA LEU A 75 25.89 24.82 16.45
C LEU A 75 26.99 24.69 17.50
N THR A 76 27.15 23.52 18.08
CA THR A 76 28.26 23.20 18.97
C THR A 76 28.91 21.90 18.53
N LEU A 77 30.24 21.94 18.40
CA LEU A 77 31.08 20.80 18.11
C LEU A 77 32.02 20.63 19.30
N ALA A 78 32.04 19.48 19.94
CA ALA A 78 32.99 19.18 21.00
C ALA A 78 33.76 17.91 20.66
N TRP A 79 35.08 17.95 20.78
CA TRP A 79 35.93 16.77 20.75
C TRP A 79 36.40 16.47 22.16
N ILE A 80 36.12 15.24 22.59
CA ILE A 80 36.54 14.71 23.88
C ILE A 80 37.56 13.63 23.57
N PRO A 81 38.82 13.75 24.04
CA PRO A 81 39.82 12.73 23.77
C PRO A 81 39.50 11.43 24.50
N GLU A 82 40.23 10.40 24.12
CA GLU A 82 40.22 9.09 24.75
C GLU A 82 40.38 9.21 26.26
N GLN A 83 39.58 8.45 27.01
CA GLN A 83 39.58 8.45 28.47
C GLN A 83 39.88 7.05 29.00
N ASP A 84 40.74 6.97 30.03
CA ASP A 84 40.92 5.74 30.79
C ASP A 84 39.71 5.52 31.71
N VAL A 85 38.90 4.50 31.42
CA VAL A 85 37.62 4.27 32.10
C VAL A 85 37.62 3.12 33.11
N GLY A 86 38.73 2.39 33.26
CA GLY A 86 38.87 1.27 34.20
C GLY A 86 38.04 0.03 33.82
N GLY A 87 38.68 -1.13 33.64
CA GLY A 87 38.03 -2.40 33.25
C GLY A 87 38.93 -3.30 32.40
N LYS A 88 38.41 -4.41 31.86
CA LYS A 88 39.19 -5.31 30.98
C LYS A 88 39.52 -4.67 29.62
N ASP A 89 38.75 -3.67 29.19
CA ASP A 89 38.94 -2.85 27.98
C ASP A 89 39.12 -1.37 28.38
N ASN A 90 40.31 -1.05 28.88
CA ASN A 90 40.63 0.13 29.68
C ASN A 90 40.52 1.52 29.00
N LYS A 91 39.98 1.63 27.78
CA LYS A 91 39.97 2.88 27.02
C LYS A 91 38.61 3.13 26.39
N ARG A 92 38.03 4.30 26.70
CA ARG A 92 36.87 4.82 25.98
C ARG A 92 37.38 5.67 24.82
N SER A 93 37.00 5.30 23.60
CA SER A 93 37.28 6.06 22.38
C SER A 93 37.06 7.56 22.58
N ASP A 94 37.90 8.36 21.93
CA ASP A 94 37.61 9.76 21.71
C ASP A 94 36.25 9.93 21.01
N GLU A 95 35.56 11.01 21.34
CA GLU A 95 34.16 11.24 21.01
C GLU A 95 33.98 12.62 20.40
N LEU A 96 33.41 12.67 19.19
CA LEU A 96 32.93 13.89 18.57
C LEU A 96 31.46 14.08 18.92
N ARG A 97 31.14 15.18 19.61
CA ARG A 97 29.77 15.59 19.92
C ARG A 97 29.35 16.72 19.01
N ILE A 98 28.21 16.57 18.38
CA ILE A 98 27.57 17.58 17.54
C ILE A 98 26.25 17.95 18.21
N ARG A 99 26.00 19.22 18.40
CA ARG A 99 24.70 19.76 18.82
C ARG A 99 24.30 20.85 17.84
N ALA A 100 23.08 20.77 17.32
CA ALA A 100 22.53 21.82 16.50
C ALA A 100 21.05 22.05 16.80
N SER A 101 20.58 23.27 16.58
CA SER A 101 19.18 23.63 16.74
C SER A 101 18.70 24.51 15.60
N ASN A 102 17.40 24.43 15.32
CA ASN A 102 16.71 25.26 14.32
C ASN A 102 17.37 25.26 12.93
N LEU A 103 17.76 24.09 12.44
CA LEU A 103 18.34 23.93 11.10
C LEU A 103 17.23 23.79 10.05
N GLU A 104 17.18 24.70 9.08
CA GLU A 104 16.28 24.58 7.93
C GLU A 104 16.98 23.96 6.72
N LEU A 105 16.38 22.90 6.17
CA LEU A 105 17.00 22.10 5.10
C LEU A 105 16.91 22.75 3.72
N ALA A 106 15.88 23.54 3.46
CA ALA A 106 15.68 24.21 2.17
C ALA A 106 16.80 25.22 1.84
N GLY A 107 17.46 25.78 2.88
CA GLY A 107 18.61 26.68 2.71
C GLY A 107 19.92 25.97 2.37
N LEU A 108 19.98 24.64 2.49
CA LEU A 108 21.21 23.87 2.31
C LEU A 108 21.46 23.44 0.85
N GLU A 109 20.56 23.74 -0.09
CA GLU A 109 20.79 23.50 -1.52
C GLU A 109 22.09 24.14 -2.01
N GLY A 110 22.46 25.31 -1.48
CA GLY A 110 23.69 26.00 -1.84
C GLY A 110 24.95 25.21 -1.53
N ILE A 111 24.94 24.42 -0.44
CA ILE A 111 26.09 23.60 -0.04
C ILE A 111 26.10 22.20 -0.67
N ARG A 112 25.04 21.82 -1.42
CA ARG A 112 24.94 20.52 -2.09
C ARG A 112 26.17 20.17 -2.95
N PRO A 113 26.74 21.08 -3.77
CA PRO A 113 27.94 20.76 -4.56
C PRO A 113 29.17 20.42 -3.69
N LEU A 114 29.23 20.96 -2.48
CA LEU A 114 30.29 20.65 -1.52
C LEU A 114 30.05 19.27 -0.88
N ALA A 115 28.80 18.98 -0.49
CA ALA A 115 28.42 17.67 0.04
C ALA A 115 28.68 16.54 -0.96
N ALA A 116 28.37 16.76 -2.24
CA ALA A 116 28.62 15.79 -3.31
C ALA A 116 30.12 15.50 -3.54
N LYS A 117 31.00 16.47 -3.29
CA LYS A 117 32.46 16.28 -3.33
C LYS A 117 32.97 15.45 -2.16
N LEU A 118 32.34 15.55 -1.00
CA LEU A 118 32.68 14.76 0.19
C LEU A 118 32.16 13.33 0.08
N SER A 119 30.93 13.17 -0.41
CA SER A 119 30.30 11.86 -0.64
C SER A 119 29.34 11.94 -1.83
N PRO A 120 29.68 11.30 -2.97
CA PRO A 120 28.79 11.25 -4.12
C PRO A 120 27.42 10.64 -3.79
N ALA A 121 27.38 9.62 -2.93
CA ALA A 121 26.14 8.96 -2.50
C ALA A 121 25.20 9.92 -1.77
N LEU A 122 25.73 10.79 -0.88
CA LEU A 122 24.91 11.81 -0.22
C LEU A 122 24.39 12.85 -1.22
N GLY A 123 25.21 13.24 -2.20
CA GLY A 123 24.81 14.12 -3.29
C GLY A 123 23.65 13.54 -4.10
N ASP A 124 23.69 12.25 -4.42
CA ASP A 124 22.65 11.56 -5.17
C ASP A 124 21.33 11.47 -4.41
N VAL A 125 21.40 11.09 -3.12
CA VAL A 125 20.22 11.05 -2.25
C VAL A 125 19.60 12.43 -2.17
N TRP A 126 20.39 13.46 -1.79
CA TRP A 126 19.90 14.84 -1.66
C TRP A 126 19.24 15.34 -2.95
N ARG A 127 19.89 15.13 -4.09
CA ARG A 127 19.38 15.56 -5.40
C ARG A 127 18.05 14.90 -5.76
N SER A 128 17.87 13.64 -5.37
CA SER A 128 16.67 12.85 -5.66
C SER A 128 15.54 13.18 -4.68
N THR A 129 15.84 13.25 -3.40
CA THR A 129 14.84 13.45 -2.32
C THR A 129 14.48 14.92 -2.13
N GLN A 130 15.37 15.86 -2.44
CA GLN A 130 15.16 17.31 -2.29
C GLN A 130 14.55 17.64 -0.92
N PRO A 131 15.23 17.28 0.18
CA PRO A 131 14.65 17.36 1.50
C PRO A 131 14.39 18.82 1.90
N SER A 132 13.25 19.05 2.55
CA SER A 132 12.87 20.35 3.10
C SER A 132 12.30 20.19 4.50
N GLY A 133 12.01 21.31 5.17
CA GLY A 133 11.53 21.34 6.56
C GLY A 133 12.62 21.72 7.57
N LYS A 134 12.32 21.50 8.85
CA LYS A 134 13.14 22.00 9.98
C LYS A 134 13.56 20.88 10.92
N ILE A 135 14.85 20.83 11.22
CA ILE A 135 15.41 20.05 12.33
C ILE A 135 15.46 20.99 13.54
N ASN A 136 14.58 20.75 14.51
CA ASN A 136 14.44 21.58 15.70
C ASN A 136 15.61 21.36 16.65
N THR A 137 15.99 20.10 16.86
CA THR A 137 17.15 19.69 17.65
C THR A 137 17.86 18.54 16.98
N LEU A 138 19.20 18.56 17.05
CA LEU A 138 20.07 17.48 16.66
C LEU A 138 21.17 17.36 17.71
N ALA A 139 21.34 16.16 18.24
CA ALA A 139 22.45 15.78 19.09
C ALA A 139 23.02 14.47 18.57
N LEU A 140 24.32 14.45 18.28
CA LEU A 140 25.07 13.26 17.89
C LEU A 140 26.27 13.12 18.82
N ASP A 141 26.52 11.93 19.32
CA ASP A 141 27.75 11.56 20.01
C ASP A 141 28.38 10.41 19.25
N ILE A 142 29.52 10.67 18.61
CA ILE A 142 30.19 9.75 17.68
C ILE A 142 31.52 9.31 18.30
N PRO A 143 31.63 8.08 18.82
CA PRO A 143 32.91 7.49 19.18
C PRO A 143 33.74 7.28 17.90
N LEU A 144 34.88 7.95 17.78
CA LEU A 144 35.64 7.97 16.51
C LEU A 144 36.27 6.62 16.15
N GLN A 145 36.56 5.78 17.16
CA GLN A 145 37.05 4.41 16.97
C GLN A 145 35.91 3.37 16.84
N ALA A 146 34.65 3.76 17.10
CA ALA A 146 33.48 2.89 17.08
C ALA A 146 32.23 3.66 16.61
N ALA A 147 32.26 4.12 15.36
CA ALA A 147 31.19 4.96 14.80
C ALA A 147 29.82 4.24 14.73
N ASP A 148 29.83 2.91 14.69
CA ASP A 148 28.66 2.03 14.82
C ASP A 148 28.01 2.09 16.21
N LYS A 149 28.65 2.72 17.20
CA LYS A 149 28.11 3.00 18.54
C LYS A 149 27.58 4.42 18.69
N THR A 150 27.44 5.16 17.57
CA THR A 150 26.95 6.55 17.58
C THR A 150 25.60 6.64 18.27
N ARG A 151 25.48 7.60 19.18
CA ARG A 151 24.22 7.94 19.87
C ARG A 151 23.64 9.20 19.26
N PHE A 152 22.32 9.25 19.18
CA PHE A 152 21.62 10.39 18.59
C PHE A 152 20.35 10.75 19.38
N GLN A 153 20.01 12.01 19.30
CA GLN A 153 18.70 12.54 19.65
C GLN A 153 18.36 13.64 18.66
N ALA A 154 17.18 13.56 18.05
CA ALA A 154 16.73 14.56 17.10
C ALA A 154 15.23 14.80 17.23
N SER A 155 14.81 16.02 16.88
CA SER A 155 13.41 16.35 16.66
C SER A 155 13.30 17.24 15.44
N TRP A 156 12.22 17.06 14.68
CA TRP A 156 11.98 17.81 13.46
C TRP A 156 10.50 18.14 13.32
N SER A 157 10.26 19.14 12.48
CA SER A 157 8.92 19.56 12.10
C SER A 157 8.86 19.77 10.61
N ASP A 158 7.75 19.31 10.04
CA ASP A 158 7.38 19.58 8.67
C ASP A 158 8.44 19.17 7.64
N LEU A 159 9.06 17.99 7.85
CA LEU A 159 9.95 17.44 6.84
C LEU A 159 9.16 16.99 5.62
N ALA A 160 9.73 17.22 4.46
CA ALA A 160 9.21 16.70 3.21
C ALA A 160 10.33 16.24 2.29
N TRP A 161 10.07 15.19 1.52
CA TRP A 161 10.99 14.65 0.52
C TRP A 161 10.24 13.96 -0.62
N LYS A 162 10.87 13.95 -1.79
CA LYS A 162 10.44 13.19 -2.96
C LYS A 162 10.83 11.73 -2.84
N GLN A 163 10.05 10.86 -3.49
CA GLN A 163 10.32 9.43 -3.53
C GLN A 163 11.75 9.17 -4.03
N TRP A 164 12.43 8.23 -3.37
CA TRP A 164 13.74 7.75 -3.79
C TRP A 164 13.79 6.23 -3.73
N LYS A 165 13.84 5.59 -4.91
CA LYS A 165 13.75 4.13 -5.04
C LYS A 165 12.47 3.62 -4.33
N LEU A 166 12.63 2.74 -3.34
CA LEU A 166 11.56 2.17 -2.52
C LEU A 166 11.21 3.02 -1.28
N LEU A 167 11.89 4.14 -1.04
CA LEU A 167 11.50 5.09 0.00
C LEU A 167 10.37 5.98 -0.57
N PRO A 168 9.12 5.85 -0.12
CA PRO A 168 8.03 6.70 -0.59
C PRO A 168 8.35 8.17 -0.29
N GLY A 169 7.84 9.08 -1.12
CA GLY A 169 7.91 10.50 -0.78
C GLY A 169 7.01 10.80 0.42
N ALA A 170 7.27 11.87 1.14
CA ALA A 170 6.43 12.29 2.26
C ALA A 170 6.36 13.81 2.37
N GLU A 171 5.29 14.28 2.98
CA GLU A 171 5.02 15.67 3.29
C GLU A 171 4.58 15.78 4.76
N HIS A 172 4.79 16.95 5.37
CA HIS A 172 4.37 17.24 6.74
C HIS A 172 4.82 16.22 7.79
N PHE A 173 5.96 15.57 7.55
CA PHE A 173 6.50 14.54 8.41
C PHE A 173 7.18 15.17 9.63
N SER A 174 6.63 14.94 10.82
CA SER A 174 7.13 15.51 12.08
C SER A 174 7.35 14.42 13.10
N GLY A 175 8.36 14.57 13.97
CA GLY A 175 8.69 13.48 14.87
C GLY A 175 9.92 13.70 15.73
N THR A 176 10.26 12.65 16.46
CA THR A 176 11.47 12.57 17.27
C THR A 176 12.19 11.24 17.04
N LEU A 177 13.51 11.27 17.17
CA LEU A 177 14.40 10.14 17.06
C LEU A 177 15.34 10.13 18.26
N SER A 178 15.51 9.00 18.93
CA SER A 178 16.42 8.87 20.07
C SER A 178 17.01 7.48 20.17
N GLY A 179 18.27 7.37 20.57
CA GLY A 179 18.92 6.08 20.83
C GLY A 179 20.35 6.06 20.30
N SER A 180 20.75 4.92 19.74
CA SER A 180 22.01 4.69 19.06
C SER A 180 21.78 3.92 17.76
N VAL A 181 22.83 3.78 16.97
CA VAL A 181 22.81 2.95 15.75
C VAL A 181 22.34 1.51 16.08
N GLU A 182 22.67 0.99 17.27
CA GLU A 182 22.27 -0.34 17.73
C GLU A 182 20.85 -0.42 18.25
N ASN A 183 20.28 0.64 18.82
CA ASN A 183 18.92 0.61 19.32
C ASN A 183 18.31 2.00 19.31
N GLY A 184 17.13 2.14 18.73
CA GLY A 184 16.51 3.46 18.59
C GLY A 184 15.01 3.42 18.65
N LEU A 185 14.45 4.59 18.92
CA LEU A 185 13.03 4.88 18.93
C LEU A 185 12.76 6.08 18.04
N LEU A 186 11.85 5.90 17.10
CA LEU A 186 11.30 6.91 16.21
C LEU A 186 9.81 7.06 16.55
N THR A 187 9.39 8.28 16.85
CA THR A 187 7.96 8.64 16.86
C THR A 187 7.71 9.59 15.70
N ALA A 188 6.72 9.27 14.88
CA ALA A 188 6.41 10.02 13.68
C ALA A 188 4.92 10.36 13.64
N SER A 189 4.63 11.51 13.05
CA SER A 189 3.27 11.99 12.80
C SER A 189 3.22 12.72 11.47
N MET A 190 2.06 12.65 10.82
CA MET A 190 1.76 13.40 9.60
C MET A 190 0.32 13.91 9.68
N LYS A 191 0.08 15.10 9.13
CA LYS A 191 -1.26 15.67 9.02
C LYS A 191 -1.43 16.28 7.64
N GLN A 192 -2.55 15.99 6.99
CA GLN A 192 -2.90 16.52 5.67
C GLN A 192 -1.77 16.36 4.64
N ALA A 193 -1.15 15.18 4.60
CA ALA A 193 0.04 14.89 3.82
C ALA A 193 -0.29 14.06 2.57
N LYS A 194 0.54 14.20 1.53
CA LYS A 194 0.59 13.25 0.41
C LYS A 194 1.86 12.41 0.48
N MET A 195 1.70 11.12 0.25
CA MET A 195 2.79 10.15 0.26
C MET A 195 2.86 9.44 -1.11
N PRO A 196 3.56 10.00 -2.11
CA PRO A 196 3.70 9.37 -3.42
C PRO A 196 4.55 8.09 -3.35
N TYR A 197 4.08 7.03 -4.01
CA TYR A 197 4.80 5.77 -4.18
C TYR A 197 4.54 5.19 -5.58
N GLU A 198 5.00 5.89 -6.62
CA GLU A 198 4.63 5.76 -8.04
C GLU A 198 4.96 4.40 -8.70
N THR A 199 5.66 3.51 -7.98
CA THR A 199 5.99 2.15 -8.44
C THR A 199 5.20 1.05 -7.73
N VAL A 200 4.40 1.43 -6.73
CA VAL A 200 3.61 0.50 -5.91
C VAL A 200 2.14 0.81 -6.04
N PHE A 201 1.75 2.08 -5.95
CA PHE A 201 0.35 2.51 -6.02
C PHE A 201 0.08 3.44 -7.20
N ARG A 202 -1.14 3.34 -7.76
CA ARG A 202 -1.61 4.18 -8.88
C ARG A 202 -1.84 5.65 -8.50
N ALA A 203 -2.00 5.92 -7.22
CA ALA A 203 -2.24 7.25 -6.67
C ALA A 203 -1.37 7.47 -5.43
N PRO A 204 -1.01 8.73 -5.12
CA PRO A 204 -0.37 9.04 -3.85
C PRO A 204 -1.31 8.72 -2.69
N LEU A 205 -0.76 8.26 -1.57
CA LEU A 205 -1.56 8.06 -0.37
C LEU A 205 -1.88 9.43 0.24
N GLU A 206 -3.17 9.76 0.28
CA GLU A 206 -3.68 11.01 0.83
C GLU A 206 -3.96 10.81 2.33
N ILE A 207 -3.03 11.21 3.18
CA ILE A 207 -3.07 11.00 4.63
C ILE A 207 -3.71 12.21 5.31
N ALA A 208 -4.87 12.02 5.95
CA ALA A 208 -5.51 13.04 6.77
C ALA A 208 -4.80 13.20 8.11
N ASP A 209 -4.53 12.09 8.78
CA ASP A 209 -3.83 12.03 10.07
C ASP A 209 -3.12 10.68 10.17
N GLY A 210 -1.88 10.68 10.64
CA GLY A 210 -1.09 9.47 10.79
C GLY A 210 -0.12 9.58 11.95
N GLN A 211 0.04 8.48 12.69
CA GLN A 211 1.00 8.35 13.77
C GLN A 211 1.62 6.95 13.75
N ALA A 212 2.90 6.88 14.13
CA ALA A 212 3.61 5.61 14.25
C ALA A 212 4.73 5.70 15.28
N THR A 213 4.98 4.59 15.96
CA THR A 213 6.17 4.40 16.81
C THR A 213 6.98 3.25 16.24
N ILE A 214 8.18 3.53 15.77
CA ILE A 214 9.11 2.53 15.23
C ILE A 214 10.27 2.39 16.20
N SER A 215 10.63 1.16 16.57
CA SER A 215 11.83 0.89 17.35
C SER A 215 12.66 -0.19 16.70
N TRP A 216 13.98 -0.11 16.81
CA TRP A 216 14.86 -1.17 16.33
C TRP A 216 15.89 -1.57 17.38
N LEU A 217 16.42 -2.77 17.19
CA LEU A 217 17.53 -3.34 17.94
C LEU A 217 18.43 -4.10 16.97
N ASN A 218 19.72 -3.82 16.97
CA ASN A 218 20.74 -4.46 16.17
C ASN A 218 21.88 -4.86 17.10
N ASN A 219 22.12 -6.16 17.25
CA ASN A 219 23.18 -6.70 18.11
C ASN A 219 23.67 -8.04 17.56
N ASP A 220 24.53 -8.73 18.32
CA ASP A 220 25.12 -10.02 17.92
C ASP A 220 24.09 -11.14 17.63
N LYS A 221 22.84 -11.00 18.10
CA LYS A 221 21.75 -11.95 17.81
C LYS A 221 21.06 -11.67 16.47
N GLY A 222 21.21 -10.47 15.93
CA GLY A 222 20.59 -10.02 14.69
C GLY A 222 19.90 -8.67 14.81
N PHE A 223 19.11 -8.35 13.78
CA PHE A 223 18.34 -7.13 13.66
C PHE A 223 16.85 -7.37 13.94
N GLN A 224 16.24 -6.46 14.69
CA GLN A 224 14.81 -6.43 14.98
C GLN A 224 14.28 -5.03 14.71
N LEU A 225 13.12 -4.94 14.07
CA LEU A 225 12.39 -3.71 13.81
C LEU A 225 10.91 -3.91 14.18
N ASP A 226 10.42 -3.15 15.15
CA ASP A 226 9.03 -3.15 15.58
C ASP A 226 8.34 -1.85 15.13
N GLY A 227 7.16 -1.98 14.56
CA GLY A 227 6.20 -0.89 14.41
C GLY A 227 5.03 -1.08 15.36
N ARG A 228 4.75 -0.08 16.19
CA ARG A 228 3.67 -0.07 17.19
C ARG A 228 2.88 1.23 17.11
N ASN A 229 1.66 1.20 17.63
CA ASN A 229 0.77 2.36 17.67
C ASN A 229 0.61 3.01 16.28
N ILE A 230 0.63 2.19 15.23
CA ILE A 230 0.43 2.68 13.86
C ILE A 230 -1.07 2.92 13.73
N ASP A 231 -1.44 4.16 13.49
CA ASP A 231 -2.81 4.59 13.26
C ASP A 231 -2.78 5.62 12.13
N VAL A 232 -3.37 5.27 10.99
CA VAL A 232 -3.30 6.07 9.77
C VAL A 232 -4.68 6.19 9.16
N LYS A 233 -5.18 7.42 9.08
CA LYS A 233 -6.39 7.81 8.38
C LYS A 233 -6.01 8.40 7.03
N ALA A 234 -6.35 7.69 5.97
CA ALA A 234 -6.18 8.09 4.60
C ALA A 234 -7.54 8.29 3.92
N LYS A 235 -7.52 8.69 2.65
CA LYS A 235 -8.75 8.83 1.85
C LYS A 235 -9.54 7.51 1.82
N ALA A 236 -10.71 7.51 2.47
CA ALA A 236 -11.62 6.37 2.57
C ALA A 236 -11.08 5.10 3.25
N VAL A 237 -9.93 5.19 3.94
CA VAL A 237 -9.34 4.05 4.67
C VAL A 237 -8.80 4.51 6.01
N HIS A 238 -9.08 3.76 7.07
CA HIS A 238 -8.44 3.89 8.38
C HIS A 238 -7.78 2.57 8.74
N ALA A 239 -6.46 2.56 8.90
CA ALA A 239 -5.70 1.38 9.27
C ALA A 239 -5.05 1.57 10.65
N ARG A 240 -5.13 0.54 11.50
CA ARG A 240 -4.50 0.49 12.82
C ARG A 240 -3.81 -0.84 13.04
N GLY A 241 -2.58 -0.83 13.53
CA GLY A 241 -1.87 -2.09 13.75
C GLY A 241 -0.42 -1.95 14.17
N GLY A 242 0.33 -3.02 13.89
CA GLY A 242 1.75 -3.10 14.14
C GLY A 242 2.41 -4.19 13.33
N PHE A 243 3.74 -4.14 13.31
CA PHE A 243 4.54 -5.17 12.68
C PHE A 243 5.78 -5.46 13.52
N ARG A 244 6.39 -6.62 13.27
CA ARG A 244 7.72 -6.97 13.74
C ARG A 244 8.47 -7.66 12.63
N TYR A 245 9.61 -7.11 12.27
CA TYR A 245 10.60 -7.75 11.41
C TYR A 245 11.78 -8.23 12.26
N LEU A 246 12.20 -9.47 12.04
CA LEU A 246 13.35 -10.11 12.65
C LEU A 246 14.27 -10.60 11.54
N GLN A 247 15.56 -10.31 11.66
CA GLN A 247 16.64 -10.87 10.86
C GLN A 247 17.70 -11.40 11.83
N PRO A 248 17.58 -12.66 12.28
CA PRO A 248 18.60 -13.27 13.13
C PRO A 248 19.93 -13.40 12.39
N ALA A 249 21.04 -13.46 13.12
CA ALA A 249 22.38 -13.51 12.52
C ALA A 249 22.65 -14.78 11.69
N ASN A 250 22.04 -15.91 12.06
CA ASN A 250 22.26 -17.22 11.42
C ASN A 250 20.93 -17.98 11.17
N ASP A 251 19.86 -17.25 10.91
CA ASP A 251 18.54 -17.83 10.64
C ASP A 251 17.79 -16.99 9.59
N GLU A 252 16.68 -17.52 9.08
CA GLU A 252 15.86 -16.83 8.11
C GLU A 252 15.14 -15.61 8.70
N PRO A 253 14.89 -14.56 7.89
CA PRO A 253 14.10 -13.43 8.35
C PRO A 253 12.64 -13.82 8.58
N TRP A 254 12.00 -13.12 9.51
CA TRP A 254 10.58 -13.28 9.81
C TRP A 254 9.90 -11.93 9.90
N LEU A 255 8.79 -11.77 9.19
CA LEU A 255 7.89 -10.62 9.29
C LEU A 255 6.56 -11.08 9.88
N GLY A 256 6.12 -10.38 10.92
CA GLY A 256 4.76 -10.46 11.44
C GLY A 256 4.05 -9.13 11.27
N ILE A 257 2.84 -9.11 10.72
CA ILE A 257 1.96 -7.93 10.65
C ILE A 257 0.60 -8.33 11.20
N LEU A 258 0.02 -7.47 12.02
CA LEU A 258 -1.38 -7.53 12.40
C LEU A 258 -1.97 -6.13 12.32
N ALA A 259 -3.00 -5.96 11.49
CA ALA A 259 -3.68 -4.68 11.36
C ALA A 259 -5.19 -4.87 11.17
N GLY A 260 -5.96 -3.95 11.75
CA GLY A 260 -7.37 -3.74 11.46
C GLY A 260 -7.53 -2.55 10.52
N ILE A 261 -8.40 -2.69 9.53
CA ILE A 261 -8.65 -1.73 8.46
C ILE A 261 -10.16 -1.48 8.41
N SER A 262 -10.56 -0.24 8.25
CA SER A 262 -11.94 0.11 7.91
C SER A 262 -11.99 1.04 6.71
N THR A 263 -13.09 0.98 5.97
CA THR A 263 -13.36 1.82 4.80
C THR A 263 -14.83 2.20 4.78
N ASP A 264 -15.10 3.48 4.54
CA ASP A 264 -16.44 4.03 4.33
C ASP A 264 -16.81 4.12 2.83
N ASP A 265 -15.86 3.87 1.94
CA ASP A 265 -16.05 3.88 0.50
C ASP A 265 -15.07 2.92 -0.20
N GLY A 266 -15.50 1.67 -0.37
CA GLY A 266 -14.79 0.62 -1.08
C GLY A 266 -14.48 0.96 -2.54
N SER A 267 -15.18 1.94 -3.15
CA SER A 267 -14.84 2.41 -4.50
C SER A 267 -13.47 3.10 -4.58
N GLN A 268 -12.85 3.41 -3.43
CA GLN A 268 -11.49 3.95 -3.36
C GLN A 268 -10.41 2.89 -3.20
N ALA A 269 -10.75 1.59 -3.14
CA ALA A 269 -9.79 0.51 -2.91
C ALA A 269 -8.64 0.48 -3.93
N TRP A 270 -8.91 0.88 -5.18
CA TRP A 270 -7.93 0.97 -6.27
C TRP A 270 -6.68 1.80 -5.94
N ARG A 271 -6.77 2.72 -4.97
CA ARG A 271 -5.65 3.55 -4.51
C ARG A 271 -4.62 2.75 -3.72
N TYR A 272 -5.04 1.63 -3.13
CA TYR A 272 -4.29 0.88 -2.14
C TYR A 272 -3.88 -0.52 -2.62
N PHE A 273 -4.13 -0.86 -3.89
CA PHE A 273 -3.66 -2.10 -4.49
C PHE A 273 -2.19 -1.96 -4.92
N PRO A 274 -1.25 -2.77 -4.37
CA PRO A 274 0.14 -2.76 -4.78
C PRO A 274 0.30 -3.41 -6.15
N GLU A 275 0.30 -2.61 -7.22
CA GLU A 275 0.28 -3.08 -8.61
C GLU A 275 1.51 -3.94 -8.97
N ASN A 276 2.67 -3.62 -8.39
CA ASN A 276 3.89 -4.39 -8.59
C ASN A 276 3.84 -5.81 -8.00
N LEU A 277 2.92 -6.08 -7.07
CA LEU A 277 2.73 -7.39 -6.44
C LEU A 277 1.53 -8.14 -7.02
N MET A 278 0.45 -7.42 -7.34
CA MET A 278 -0.81 -8.01 -7.82
C MET A 278 -0.85 -8.22 -9.34
N GLY A 279 -0.05 -7.47 -10.10
CA GLY A 279 -0.14 -7.45 -11.56
C GLY A 279 -1.20 -6.48 -12.08
N LYS A 280 -0.96 -5.94 -13.28
CA LYS A 280 -1.77 -4.85 -13.85
C LYS A 280 -3.22 -5.28 -14.12
N ASP A 281 -3.43 -6.45 -14.71
CA ASP A 281 -4.75 -6.91 -15.17
C ASP A 281 -5.69 -7.18 -14.00
N LEU A 282 -5.18 -7.78 -12.91
CA LEU A 282 -5.95 -7.96 -11.68
C LEU A 282 -6.32 -6.63 -11.02
N VAL A 283 -5.38 -5.68 -10.95
CA VAL A 283 -5.67 -4.36 -10.40
C VAL A 283 -6.69 -3.63 -11.26
N ASP A 284 -6.59 -3.69 -12.59
CA ASP A 284 -7.58 -3.12 -13.51
C ASP A 284 -8.97 -3.73 -13.28
N TYR A 285 -9.06 -5.07 -13.18
CA TYR A 285 -10.29 -5.78 -12.88
C TYR A 285 -10.92 -5.33 -11.54
N LEU A 286 -10.18 -5.43 -10.43
CA LEU A 286 -10.71 -5.09 -9.10
C LEU A 286 -11.08 -3.61 -8.98
N SER A 287 -10.32 -2.73 -9.63
CA SER A 287 -10.61 -1.29 -9.65
C SER A 287 -11.91 -0.96 -10.38
N GLY A 288 -12.26 -1.73 -11.42
CA GLY A 288 -13.54 -1.58 -12.13
C GLY A 288 -14.70 -2.31 -11.43
N ALA A 289 -14.41 -3.45 -10.80
CA ALA A 289 -15.40 -4.30 -10.18
C ALA A 289 -15.93 -3.75 -8.86
N ILE A 290 -15.06 -3.22 -7.99
CA ILE A 290 -15.48 -2.67 -6.70
C ILE A 290 -15.93 -1.22 -6.90
N GLN A 291 -17.25 -1.03 -7.01
CA GLN A 291 -17.86 0.29 -7.29
C GLN A 291 -18.40 0.99 -6.04
N GLY A 292 -18.33 0.34 -4.87
CA GLY A 292 -18.78 0.88 -3.60
C GLY A 292 -18.96 -0.21 -2.55
N GLY A 293 -19.21 0.22 -1.32
CA GLY A 293 -19.39 -0.62 -0.14
C GLY A 293 -18.63 -0.06 1.04
N GLU A 294 -18.88 -0.60 2.22
CA GLU A 294 -18.20 -0.22 3.46
C GLU A 294 -17.73 -1.48 4.18
N ALA A 295 -16.61 -1.39 4.90
CA ALA A 295 -16.14 -2.50 5.71
C ALA A 295 -15.60 -1.98 7.04
N ASP A 296 -16.05 -2.61 8.11
CA ASP A 296 -15.50 -2.41 9.45
C ASP A 296 -14.64 -3.62 9.82
N ASN A 297 -13.48 -3.35 10.43
CA ASN A 297 -12.57 -4.37 10.97
C ASN A 297 -12.13 -5.43 9.95
N ALA A 298 -11.89 -5.02 8.69
CA ALA A 298 -11.09 -5.85 7.79
C ALA A 298 -9.73 -6.15 8.44
N THR A 299 -9.27 -7.39 8.37
CA THR A 299 -8.10 -7.85 9.13
C THR A 299 -7.00 -8.24 8.17
N LEU A 300 -5.81 -7.64 8.35
CA LEU A 300 -4.58 -8.03 7.69
C LEU A 300 -3.72 -8.85 8.68
N VAL A 301 -3.39 -10.07 8.28
CA VAL A 301 -2.42 -10.93 8.94
C VAL A 301 -1.28 -11.24 7.97
N TYR A 302 -0.06 -11.08 8.44
CA TYR A 302 1.14 -11.53 7.75
C TYR A 302 2.01 -12.29 8.74
N GLY A 303 2.53 -13.46 8.36
CA GLY A 303 3.49 -14.22 9.14
C GLY A 303 4.36 -15.09 8.26
N GLY A 304 5.64 -14.76 8.12
CA GLY A 304 6.58 -15.59 7.36
C GLY A 304 7.83 -14.84 6.90
N ASN A 305 8.69 -15.53 6.15
CA ASN A 305 9.86 -14.93 5.49
C ASN A 305 9.42 -14.14 4.24
N PRO A 306 9.61 -12.81 4.14
CA PRO A 306 9.15 -12.02 3.00
C PRO A 306 9.75 -12.42 1.65
N GLN A 307 10.90 -13.10 1.64
CA GLN A 307 11.55 -13.56 0.41
C GLN A 307 10.85 -14.78 -0.21
N LEU A 308 10.03 -15.49 0.56
CA LEU A 308 9.30 -16.68 0.12
C LEU A 308 7.84 -16.38 -0.25
N PHE A 309 7.37 -15.14 -0.08
CA PHE A 309 6.04 -14.73 -0.56
C PHE A 309 5.92 -15.00 -2.07
N PRO A 310 4.84 -15.64 -2.56
CA PRO A 310 3.53 -15.85 -1.91
C PRO A 310 3.33 -17.22 -1.22
N TYR A 311 4.36 -17.82 -0.62
CA TYR A 311 4.24 -19.00 0.26
C TYR A 311 3.59 -20.24 -0.36
N LYS A 312 4.00 -20.60 -1.59
CA LYS A 312 3.46 -21.76 -2.32
C LYS A 312 3.75 -23.11 -1.65
N HIS A 313 4.61 -23.16 -0.63
CA HIS A 313 4.94 -24.39 0.10
C HIS A 313 4.68 -24.28 1.62
N ASN A 314 3.75 -23.41 2.04
CA ASN A 314 3.33 -23.20 3.43
C ASN A 314 4.42 -22.66 4.36
N GLU A 315 5.33 -21.84 3.85
CA GLU A 315 6.43 -21.22 4.61
C GLU A 315 5.99 -19.94 5.36
N GLY A 316 4.73 -19.55 5.20
CA GLY A 316 4.11 -18.39 5.81
C GLY A 316 2.63 -18.26 5.43
N GLN A 317 2.01 -17.21 5.92
CA GLN A 317 0.62 -16.84 5.66
C GLN A 317 0.53 -15.33 5.42
N PHE A 318 -0.10 -14.95 4.32
CA PHE A 318 -0.64 -13.60 4.11
C PHE A 318 -2.15 -13.72 3.94
N GLU A 319 -2.90 -12.92 4.69
CA GLU A 319 -4.36 -12.91 4.65
C GLU A 319 -4.90 -11.49 4.82
N VAL A 320 -5.80 -11.08 3.94
CA VAL A 320 -6.64 -9.89 4.13
C VAL A 320 -8.10 -10.30 4.06
N LEU A 321 -8.78 -10.33 5.20
CA LEU A 321 -10.20 -10.63 5.29
C LEU A 321 -11.01 -9.33 5.33
N VAL A 322 -11.87 -9.11 4.35
CA VAL A 322 -12.67 -7.89 4.18
C VAL A 322 -14.16 -8.24 4.18
N PRO A 323 -14.90 -7.98 5.27
CA PRO A 323 -16.35 -8.16 5.31
C PRO A 323 -17.06 -6.93 4.70
N LEU A 324 -17.08 -6.84 3.38
CA LEU A 324 -17.66 -5.71 2.65
C LEU A 324 -19.19 -5.76 2.68
N ARG A 325 -19.82 -4.66 3.08
CA ARG A 325 -21.27 -4.49 3.23
C ARG A 325 -21.79 -3.42 2.30
N ASN A 326 -23.08 -3.50 1.96
CA ASN A 326 -23.76 -2.52 1.11
C ASN A 326 -23.01 -2.28 -0.23
N ALA A 327 -22.35 -3.33 -0.74
CA ALA A 327 -21.44 -3.20 -1.86
C ALA A 327 -22.19 -3.03 -3.17
N LYS A 328 -21.55 -2.31 -4.09
CA LYS A 328 -21.87 -2.33 -5.51
C LYS A 328 -20.72 -3.00 -6.26
N PHE A 329 -20.99 -4.14 -6.90
CA PHE A 329 -19.95 -4.97 -7.49
C PHE A 329 -20.26 -5.31 -8.95
N ALA A 330 -19.41 -4.84 -9.87
CA ALA A 330 -19.49 -5.13 -11.30
C ALA A 330 -18.52 -6.27 -11.65
N PHE A 331 -18.94 -7.51 -11.40
CA PHE A 331 -18.08 -8.70 -11.54
C PHE A 331 -17.65 -9.01 -12.97
N GLN A 332 -18.31 -8.45 -13.99
CA GLN A 332 -17.92 -8.60 -15.39
C GLN A 332 -18.33 -7.36 -16.18
N PRO A 333 -17.48 -6.83 -17.08
CA PRO A 333 -17.86 -5.76 -18.00
C PRO A 333 -19.11 -6.12 -18.81
N ASP A 334 -19.97 -5.13 -19.05
CA ASP A 334 -21.25 -5.26 -19.76
C ASP A 334 -22.28 -6.20 -19.09
N TRP A 335 -22.10 -6.55 -17.81
CA TRP A 335 -23.13 -7.20 -17.01
C TRP A 335 -23.74 -6.21 -16.00
N PRO A 336 -25.01 -6.40 -15.60
CA PRO A 336 -25.62 -5.60 -14.54
C PRO A 336 -24.82 -5.73 -13.24
N ALA A 337 -24.46 -4.58 -12.65
CA ALA A 337 -23.75 -4.56 -11.36
C ALA A 337 -24.63 -5.11 -10.24
N LEU A 338 -24.03 -5.92 -9.37
CA LEU A 338 -24.65 -6.37 -8.14
C LEU A 338 -24.78 -5.18 -7.19
N THR A 339 -25.94 -5.01 -6.57
CA THR A 339 -26.23 -3.91 -5.64
C THR A 339 -26.73 -4.46 -4.30
N ASN A 340 -26.49 -3.73 -3.21
CA ASN A 340 -26.82 -4.17 -1.85
C ASN A 340 -26.22 -5.55 -1.54
N LEU A 341 -24.97 -5.74 -1.98
CA LEU A 341 -24.24 -6.98 -1.83
C LEU A 341 -23.46 -6.97 -0.52
N ASP A 342 -23.71 -7.96 0.31
CA ASP A 342 -22.86 -8.27 1.44
C ASP A 342 -21.94 -9.43 1.04
N ILE A 343 -20.63 -9.18 0.99
CA ILE A 343 -19.64 -10.11 0.48
C ILE A 343 -18.40 -10.12 1.37
N GLU A 344 -17.94 -11.32 1.70
CA GLU A 344 -16.64 -11.52 2.33
C GLU A 344 -15.60 -11.70 1.23
N LEU A 345 -14.57 -10.87 1.24
CA LEU A 345 -13.41 -10.97 0.35
C LEU A 345 -12.22 -11.42 1.20
N ASP A 346 -11.63 -12.55 0.85
CA ASP A 346 -10.53 -13.17 1.57
C ASP A 346 -9.33 -13.32 0.63
N PHE A 347 -8.36 -12.43 0.78
CA PHE A 347 -7.13 -12.44 -0.01
C PHE A 347 -6.09 -13.30 0.71
N ILE A 348 -5.87 -14.53 0.27
CA ILE A 348 -4.88 -15.44 0.87
C ILE A 348 -3.71 -15.61 -0.09
N ASN A 349 -2.51 -15.22 0.35
CA ASN A 349 -1.28 -15.31 -0.44
C ASN A 349 -1.44 -14.67 -1.84
N ASP A 350 -1.39 -15.46 -2.91
CA ASP A 350 -1.60 -15.04 -4.31
C ASP A 350 -2.98 -15.43 -4.87
N GLY A 351 -4.00 -15.55 -4.01
CA GLY A 351 -5.38 -15.82 -4.41
C GLY A 351 -6.41 -14.96 -3.68
N LEU A 352 -7.63 -14.93 -4.24
CA LEU A 352 -8.78 -14.23 -3.69
C LEU A 352 -9.99 -15.16 -3.68
N TRP A 353 -10.58 -15.37 -2.50
CA TRP A 353 -11.82 -16.10 -2.29
C TRP A 353 -12.90 -15.12 -1.88
N MET A 354 -14.07 -15.25 -2.48
CA MET A 354 -15.18 -14.35 -2.27
C MET A 354 -16.42 -15.17 -1.99
N LYS A 355 -17.21 -14.74 -1.00
CA LYS A 355 -18.41 -15.46 -0.60
C LYS A 355 -19.53 -14.51 -0.21
N THR A 356 -20.74 -14.81 -0.66
CA THR A 356 -21.96 -14.18 -0.17
C THR A 356 -23.05 -15.23 0.09
N ASP A 357 -23.82 -15.02 1.15
CA ASP A 357 -24.98 -15.87 1.46
C ASP A 357 -26.09 -15.74 0.41
N GLY A 358 -26.14 -14.59 -0.29
CA GLY A 358 -26.90 -14.48 -1.51
C GLY A 358 -27.17 -13.05 -1.98
N VAL A 359 -27.42 -12.90 -3.27
CA VAL A 359 -27.64 -11.62 -3.95
C VAL A 359 -28.82 -11.71 -4.92
N ASN A 360 -29.48 -10.58 -5.17
CA ASN A 360 -30.57 -10.52 -6.14
C ASN A 360 -30.02 -10.19 -7.54
N LEU A 361 -30.48 -10.92 -8.56
CA LEU A 361 -30.05 -10.79 -9.96
C LEU A 361 -31.30 -10.64 -10.84
N GLY A 362 -31.64 -9.44 -11.30
CA GLY A 362 -32.71 -9.23 -12.30
C GLY A 362 -34.09 -9.85 -11.99
N GLY A 363 -34.41 -10.09 -10.71
CA GLY A 363 -35.66 -10.73 -10.27
C GLY A 363 -35.54 -12.20 -9.82
N VAL A 364 -34.37 -12.82 -9.95
CA VAL A 364 -34.03 -14.10 -9.31
C VAL A 364 -33.08 -13.87 -8.13
N ARG A 365 -32.97 -14.87 -7.25
CA ARG A 365 -32.03 -14.85 -6.12
C ARG A 365 -30.93 -15.89 -6.32
N ALA A 366 -29.69 -15.44 -6.25
CA ALA A 366 -28.53 -16.29 -6.11
C ALA A 366 -28.25 -16.53 -4.62
N SER A 367 -27.88 -17.75 -4.27
CA SER A 367 -27.49 -18.19 -2.93
C SER A 367 -26.28 -19.11 -3.01
N ASN A 368 -25.57 -19.30 -1.90
CA ASN A 368 -24.32 -20.08 -1.86
C ASN A 368 -23.32 -19.60 -2.93
N LEU A 369 -23.24 -18.29 -3.16
CA LEU A 369 -22.41 -17.76 -4.21
C LEU A 369 -20.97 -17.70 -3.71
N THR A 370 -20.09 -18.41 -4.40
CA THR A 370 -18.65 -18.36 -4.21
C THR A 370 -17.98 -17.90 -5.49
N ALA A 371 -17.01 -17.00 -5.38
CA ALA A 371 -16.19 -16.58 -6.50
C ALA A 371 -14.72 -16.66 -6.10
N VAL A 372 -13.86 -17.18 -6.97
CA VAL A 372 -12.46 -17.48 -6.63
C VAL A 372 -11.53 -17.06 -7.78
N ILE A 373 -10.46 -16.37 -7.42
CA ILE A 373 -9.25 -16.18 -8.25
C ILE A 373 -8.14 -16.98 -7.55
N PRO A 374 -7.90 -18.24 -7.94
CA PRO A 374 -7.05 -19.14 -7.15
C PRO A 374 -5.56 -18.83 -7.24
N ASP A 375 -5.14 -18.12 -8.29
CA ASP A 375 -3.76 -17.70 -8.54
C ASP A 375 -3.80 -16.45 -9.42
N TYR A 376 -3.24 -15.34 -8.93
CA TYR A 376 -3.22 -14.06 -9.66
C TYR A 376 -2.52 -14.17 -11.02
N SER A 377 -1.57 -15.10 -11.19
CA SER A 377 -0.88 -15.32 -12.48
C SER A 377 -1.72 -16.06 -13.52
N LYS A 378 -2.80 -16.72 -13.10
CA LYS A 378 -3.71 -17.43 -14.02
C LYS A 378 -4.80 -16.54 -14.57
N GLU A 379 -5.05 -15.38 -13.94
CA GLU A 379 -5.99 -14.37 -14.42
C GLU A 379 -7.38 -14.96 -14.73
N LYS A 380 -7.91 -15.80 -13.83
CA LYS A 380 -9.23 -16.42 -13.99
C LYS A 380 -10.09 -16.22 -12.75
N LEU A 381 -11.34 -15.85 -13.00
CA LEU A 381 -12.40 -15.77 -12.01
C LEU A 381 -13.37 -16.93 -12.22
N LEU A 382 -13.50 -17.78 -11.21
CA LEU A 382 -14.44 -18.89 -11.18
C LEU A 382 -15.60 -18.52 -10.28
N ILE A 383 -16.84 -18.61 -10.74
CA ILE A 383 -18.04 -18.30 -9.95
C ILE A 383 -18.96 -19.51 -9.91
N ASP A 384 -19.38 -19.90 -8.73
CA ASP A 384 -20.41 -20.92 -8.50
C ASP A 384 -21.56 -20.31 -7.72
N ALA A 385 -22.81 -20.58 -8.14
CA ALA A 385 -24.00 -20.07 -7.45
C ALA A 385 -25.22 -20.98 -7.65
N ASP A 386 -26.05 -21.08 -6.61
CA ASP A 386 -27.39 -21.65 -6.72
C ASP A 386 -28.39 -20.53 -7.01
N ILE A 387 -29.05 -20.59 -8.17
CA ILE A 387 -30.03 -19.62 -8.65
C ILE A 387 -31.44 -20.16 -8.41
N LYS A 388 -32.32 -19.33 -7.83
CA LYS A 388 -33.73 -19.63 -7.65
C LYS A 388 -34.61 -18.42 -7.98
N GLY A 389 -35.65 -18.65 -8.76
CA GLY A 389 -36.66 -17.62 -9.02
C GLY A 389 -37.58 -17.98 -10.19
N PRO A 390 -38.41 -17.03 -10.63
CA PRO A 390 -39.31 -17.25 -11.76
C PRO A 390 -38.51 -17.43 -13.06
N GLY A 391 -38.80 -18.47 -13.84
CA GLY A 391 -38.13 -18.73 -15.13
C GLY A 391 -38.20 -17.55 -16.10
N LYS A 392 -39.31 -16.80 -16.07
CA LYS A 392 -39.51 -15.58 -16.87
C LYS A 392 -38.54 -14.45 -16.55
N ALA A 393 -37.94 -14.44 -15.35
CA ALA A 393 -36.97 -13.41 -14.95
C ALA A 393 -35.54 -13.73 -15.42
N VAL A 394 -35.26 -14.96 -15.84
CA VAL A 394 -33.91 -15.38 -16.22
C VAL A 394 -33.50 -14.81 -17.58
N GLY A 395 -34.38 -14.90 -18.59
CA GLY A 395 -34.12 -14.40 -19.94
C GLY A 395 -33.72 -12.91 -19.99
N PRO A 396 -34.53 -12.00 -19.40
CA PRO A 396 -34.23 -10.57 -19.38
C PRO A 396 -32.86 -10.22 -18.78
N TYR A 397 -32.38 -10.98 -17.80
CA TYR A 397 -31.06 -10.75 -17.22
C TYR A 397 -29.94 -11.03 -18.24
N PHE A 398 -30.03 -12.12 -19.01
CA PHE A 398 -29.03 -12.45 -20.03
C PHE A 398 -29.12 -11.55 -21.27
N ASP A 399 -30.28 -10.97 -21.57
CA ASP A 399 -30.44 -9.97 -22.63
C ASP A 399 -29.61 -8.69 -22.39
N GLU A 400 -29.22 -8.43 -21.14
CA GLU A 400 -28.36 -7.32 -20.72
C GLU A 400 -26.87 -7.70 -20.64
N THR A 401 -26.48 -8.89 -21.14
CA THR A 401 -25.10 -9.39 -21.07
C THR A 401 -24.53 -9.68 -22.47
N PRO A 402 -23.21 -9.89 -22.62
CA PRO A 402 -22.60 -10.42 -23.84
C PRO A 402 -23.16 -11.77 -24.32
N LEU A 403 -23.92 -12.49 -23.48
CA LEU A 403 -24.60 -13.73 -23.84
C LEU A 403 -25.97 -13.51 -24.50
N LYS A 404 -26.36 -12.27 -24.77
CA LYS A 404 -27.62 -11.92 -25.44
C LYS A 404 -27.81 -12.66 -26.77
N ASP A 405 -26.78 -12.70 -27.60
CA ASP A 405 -26.88 -13.30 -28.94
C ASP A 405 -26.84 -14.84 -28.92
N SER A 406 -26.51 -15.45 -27.77
CA SER A 406 -26.48 -16.89 -27.55
C SER A 406 -27.61 -17.35 -26.62
N LEU A 407 -27.38 -17.38 -25.31
CA LEU A 407 -28.34 -17.84 -24.31
C LEU A 407 -29.59 -16.95 -24.26
N GLY A 408 -29.43 -15.63 -24.39
CA GLY A 408 -30.57 -14.69 -24.44
C GLY A 408 -31.51 -15.00 -25.61
N ALA A 409 -30.96 -15.12 -26.82
CA ALA A 409 -31.72 -15.47 -28.03
C ALA A 409 -32.47 -16.80 -27.90
N THR A 410 -31.85 -17.83 -27.29
CA THR A 410 -32.51 -19.11 -27.01
C THR A 410 -33.69 -18.94 -26.05
N LEU A 411 -33.54 -18.16 -24.97
CA LEU A 411 -34.59 -17.90 -23.98
C LEU A 411 -35.74 -17.02 -24.52
N GLN A 412 -35.50 -16.24 -25.60
CA GLN A 412 -36.57 -15.51 -26.29
C GLN A 412 -37.49 -16.42 -27.11
N GLU A 413 -36.94 -17.50 -27.66
CA GLU A 413 -37.68 -18.51 -28.44
C GLU A 413 -38.29 -19.60 -27.54
N LEU A 414 -37.64 -19.88 -26.40
CA LEU A 414 -38.03 -20.87 -25.40
C LEU A 414 -38.40 -20.17 -24.07
N GLN A 415 -39.64 -19.74 -23.97
CA GLN A 415 -40.12 -18.95 -22.84
C GLN A 415 -40.59 -19.85 -21.69
N LEU A 416 -39.75 -19.96 -20.67
CA LEU A 416 -40.00 -20.79 -19.50
C LEU A 416 -40.74 -20.01 -18.40
N ASP A 417 -41.77 -20.64 -17.83
CA ASP A 417 -42.60 -20.10 -16.76
C ASP A 417 -42.68 -21.06 -15.56
N GLY A 418 -42.98 -20.49 -14.39
CA GLY A 418 -42.88 -21.17 -13.10
C GLY A 418 -41.49 -21.04 -12.47
N ASP A 419 -41.37 -21.47 -11.21
CA ASP A 419 -40.11 -21.38 -10.47
C ASP A 419 -39.06 -22.36 -11.03
N VAL A 420 -37.83 -21.88 -11.17
CA VAL A 420 -36.68 -22.68 -11.61
C VAL A 420 -35.62 -22.69 -10.52
N ASN A 421 -34.91 -23.80 -10.41
CA ASN A 421 -33.70 -23.90 -9.60
C ASN A 421 -32.56 -24.30 -10.52
N ALA A 422 -31.47 -23.56 -10.50
CA ALA A 422 -30.30 -23.84 -11.33
C ALA A 422 -29.03 -23.77 -10.50
N ARG A 423 -28.04 -24.60 -10.82
CA ARG A 423 -26.65 -24.40 -10.38
C ARG A 423 -25.88 -23.80 -11.54
N LEU A 424 -25.32 -22.61 -11.33
CA LEU A 424 -24.54 -21.89 -12.32
C LEU A 424 -23.05 -21.98 -11.97
N HIS A 425 -22.23 -22.21 -12.99
CA HIS A 425 -20.77 -22.13 -12.95
C HIS A 425 -20.30 -21.19 -14.08
N LEU A 426 -19.52 -20.15 -13.75
CA LEU A 426 -18.90 -19.25 -14.70
C LEU A 426 -17.37 -19.38 -14.62
N ASP A 427 -16.73 -19.51 -15.78
CA ASP A 427 -15.28 -19.36 -15.95
C ASP A 427 -15.05 -18.08 -16.76
N ILE A 428 -14.51 -17.06 -16.09
CA ILE A 428 -14.27 -15.71 -16.63
C ILE A 428 -12.75 -15.48 -16.68
N PRO A 429 -12.15 -15.52 -17.87
CA PRO A 429 -10.77 -15.06 -18.06
C PRO A 429 -10.67 -13.53 -17.88
N LEU A 430 -9.70 -13.07 -17.09
CA LEU A 430 -9.45 -11.64 -16.84
C LEU A 430 -8.58 -11.00 -17.93
N ASN A 431 -7.99 -11.82 -18.82
CA ASN A 431 -7.20 -11.39 -19.97
C ASN A 431 -8.05 -10.97 -21.20
N GLY A 432 -9.39 -10.97 -21.06
CA GLY A 432 -10.33 -10.60 -22.12
C GLY A 432 -10.77 -11.73 -23.05
N GLU A 433 -10.40 -12.99 -22.79
CA GLU A 433 -10.97 -14.15 -23.49
C GLU A 433 -12.47 -14.33 -23.17
N LEU A 434 -13.13 -15.18 -23.98
CA LEU A 434 -14.58 -15.42 -23.88
C LEU A 434 -14.95 -16.15 -22.59
N VAL A 435 -16.01 -15.66 -21.93
CA VAL A 435 -16.61 -16.27 -20.75
C VAL A 435 -17.27 -17.60 -21.10
N THR A 436 -17.11 -18.60 -20.24
CA THR A 436 -17.84 -19.87 -20.33
C THR A 436 -18.87 -19.95 -19.20
N ALA A 437 -20.14 -20.06 -19.55
CA ALA A 437 -21.24 -20.27 -18.62
C ALA A 437 -21.74 -21.72 -18.72
N LYS A 438 -21.79 -22.41 -17.59
CA LYS A 438 -22.33 -23.77 -17.49
C LYS A 438 -23.38 -23.83 -16.40
N GLY A 439 -24.38 -24.69 -16.55
CA GLY A 439 -25.28 -24.92 -15.44
C GLY A 439 -26.19 -26.11 -15.59
N GLU A 440 -26.77 -26.52 -14.47
CA GLU A 440 -27.79 -27.57 -14.38
C GLU A 440 -29.08 -26.95 -13.87
N VAL A 441 -30.16 -27.09 -14.63
CA VAL A 441 -31.48 -26.54 -14.32
C VAL A 441 -32.43 -27.68 -13.98
N THR A 442 -33.12 -27.55 -12.85
CA THR A 442 -34.18 -28.46 -12.41
C THR A 442 -35.54 -27.79 -12.55
N LEU A 443 -36.41 -28.45 -13.29
CA LEU A 443 -37.78 -28.03 -13.56
C LEU A 443 -38.76 -28.88 -12.73
N ARG A 444 -39.76 -28.24 -12.15
CA ARG A 444 -40.84 -28.86 -11.38
C ARG A 444 -42.16 -28.18 -11.71
N ASN A 445 -43.00 -28.87 -12.47
CA ASN A 445 -44.31 -28.37 -12.91
C ASN A 445 -44.23 -27.02 -13.64
N ASN A 446 -43.19 -26.80 -14.44
CA ASN A 446 -43.03 -25.59 -15.24
C ASN A 446 -43.93 -25.60 -16.48
N SER A 447 -44.09 -24.44 -17.10
CA SER A 447 -44.67 -24.33 -18.45
C SER A 447 -43.64 -23.76 -19.40
N LEU A 448 -43.50 -24.33 -20.59
CA LEU A 448 -42.56 -23.88 -21.61
C LEU A 448 -43.32 -23.52 -22.88
N PHE A 449 -43.30 -22.25 -23.26
CA PHE A 449 -43.83 -21.79 -24.54
C PHE A 449 -42.71 -21.82 -25.59
N ILE A 450 -42.93 -22.59 -26.66
CA ILE A 450 -42.02 -22.75 -27.78
C ILE A 450 -42.56 -21.91 -28.93
N LYS A 451 -41.97 -20.73 -29.10
CA LYS A 451 -42.46 -19.73 -30.05
C LYS A 451 -42.45 -20.21 -31.52
N PRO A 452 -41.44 -20.94 -32.02
CA PRO A 452 -41.47 -21.47 -33.40
C PRO A 452 -42.61 -22.47 -33.66
N LEU A 453 -43.14 -23.11 -32.61
CA LEU A 453 -44.25 -24.07 -32.71
C LEU A 453 -45.60 -23.45 -32.32
N ASP A 454 -45.59 -22.18 -31.90
CA ASP A 454 -46.74 -21.46 -31.30
C ASP A 454 -47.50 -22.32 -30.28
N SER A 455 -46.75 -22.96 -29.38
CA SER A 455 -47.29 -24.03 -28.55
C SER A 455 -46.67 -24.08 -27.16
N THR A 456 -47.46 -24.51 -26.16
CA THR A 456 -47.04 -24.61 -24.75
C THR A 456 -47.00 -26.05 -24.26
N LEU A 457 -45.85 -26.46 -23.73
CA LEU A 457 -45.72 -27.65 -22.89
C LEU A 457 -46.07 -27.27 -21.45
N LYS A 458 -46.96 -28.03 -20.80
CA LYS A 458 -47.36 -27.83 -19.40
C LYS A 458 -46.84 -28.95 -18.51
N ASN A 459 -46.80 -28.72 -17.20
CA ASN A 459 -46.36 -29.70 -16.20
C ASN A 459 -44.94 -30.25 -16.48
N LEU A 460 -44.08 -29.42 -17.07
CA LEU A 460 -42.72 -29.80 -17.46
C LEU A 460 -41.88 -30.05 -16.20
N SER A 461 -41.38 -31.27 -16.06
CA SER A 461 -40.57 -31.70 -14.92
C SER A 461 -39.40 -32.57 -15.37
N GLY A 462 -38.23 -32.31 -14.80
CA GLY A 462 -36.98 -33.01 -15.11
C GLY A 462 -35.78 -32.07 -15.03
N LYS A 463 -34.67 -32.43 -15.68
CA LYS A 463 -33.43 -31.65 -15.65
C LYS A 463 -32.85 -31.43 -17.04
N PHE A 464 -32.15 -30.32 -17.21
CA PHE A 464 -31.28 -30.10 -18.36
C PHE A 464 -30.02 -29.36 -17.94
N SER A 465 -28.95 -29.52 -18.69
CA SER A 465 -27.71 -28.77 -18.55
C SER A 465 -27.50 -27.85 -19.75
N PHE A 466 -26.68 -26.83 -19.55
CA PHE A 466 -26.22 -25.95 -20.61
C PHE A 466 -24.73 -25.68 -20.52
N ILE A 467 -24.12 -25.43 -21.68
CA ILE A 467 -22.80 -24.83 -21.83
C ILE A 467 -22.94 -23.74 -22.89
N ASN A 468 -22.90 -22.48 -22.46
CA ASN A 468 -23.25 -21.32 -23.28
C ASN A 468 -24.62 -21.54 -23.97
N GLY A 469 -24.69 -21.51 -25.31
CA GLY A 469 -25.92 -21.77 -26.07
C GLY A 469 -26.28 -23.25 -26.26
N ASP A 470 -25.38 -24.19 -25.96
CA ASP A 470 -25.63 -25.62 -26.11
C ASP A 470 -26.44 -26.14 -24.92
N LEU A 471 -27.65 -26.65 -25.17
CA LEU A 471 -28.52 -27.23 -24.14
C LEU A 471 -28.65 -28.75 -24.33
N GLN A 472 -28.61 -29.50 -23.24
CA GLN A 472 -28.82 -30.96 -23.23
C GLN A 472 -29.76 -31.35 -22.09
N SER A 473 -30.88 -32.01 -22.40
CA SER A 473 -31.80 -32.50 -21.38
C SER A 473 -31.55 -33.95 -20.99
N GLU A 474 -31.91 -34.28 -19.74
CA GLU A 474 -32.30 -35.63 -19.35
C GLU A 474 -33.73 -35.92 -19.86
N PRO A 475 -34.28 -37.15 -19.72
CA PRO A 475 -35.69 -37.39 -20.00
C PRO A 475 -36.59 -36.47 -19.17
N LEU A 476 -37.32 -35.59 -19.85
CA LEU A 476 -38.31 -34.69 -19.25
C LEU A 476 -39.71 -35.29 -19.40
N THR A 477 -40.56 -35.01 -18.42
CA THR A 477 -41.99 -35.34 -18.47
C THR A 477 -42.78 -34.06 -18.67
N ALA A 478 -43.78 -34.09 -19.53
CA ALA A 478 -44.65 -32.95 -19.79
C ALA A 478 -46.06 -33.37 -20.23
N SER A 479 -46.92 -32.39 -20.39
CA SER A 479 -48.24 -32.54 -21.02
C SER A 479 -48.35 -31.58 -22.21
N TRP A 480 -48.69 -32.12 -23.38
CA TRP A 480 -48.91 -31.34 -24.61
C TRP A 480 -50.28 -31.69 -25.18
N PHE A 481 -51.09 -30.66 -25.46
CA PHE A 481 -52.50 -30.84 -25.84
C PHE A 481 -53.27 -31.81 -24.91
N ASN A 482 -53.02 -31.71 -23.59
CA ASN A 482 -53.56 -32.57 -22.53
C ASN A 482 -53.18 -34.07 -22.63
N GLN A 483 -52.15 -34.42 -23.41
CA GLN A 483 -51.60 -35.76 -23.47
C GLN A 483 -50.24 -35.81 -22.76
N PRO A 484 -49.97 -36.84 -21.93
CA PRO A 484 -48.66 -37.02 -21.31
C PRO A 484 -47.63 -37.36 -22.38
N LEU A 485 -46.42 -36.83 -22.23
CA LEU A 485 -45.31 -37.12 -23.12
C LEU A 485 -43.98 -37.11 -22.37
N ASN A 486 -43.03 -37.86 -22.91
CA ASN A 486 -41.63 -37.79 -22.54
C ASN A 486 -40.88 -37.06 -23.66
N VAL A 487 -40.05 -36.09 -23.30
CA VAL A 487 -39.22 -35.33 -24.23
C VAL A 487 -37.79 -35.35 -23.74
N ASP A 488 -36.89 -35.64 -24.65
CA ASP A 488 -35.48 -35.30 -24.56
C ASP A 488 -35.13 -34.31 -25.66
N PHE A 489 -34.19 -33.41 -25.39
CA PHE A 489 -33.68 -32.49 -26.39
C PHE A 489 -32.17 -32.32 -26.27
N SER A 490 -31.55 -32.03 -27.42
CA SER A 490 -30.18 -31.60 -27.53
C SER A 490 -30.15 -30.46 -28.55
N THR A 491 -29.53 -29.36 -28.17
CA THR A 491 -29.37 -28.19 -29.04
C THR A 491 -27.90 -27.86 -29.15
N LYS A 492 -27.49 -27.42 -30.34
CA LYS A 492 -26.18 -26.83 -30.56
C LYS A 492 -26.34 -25.43 -31.08
N GLU A 493 -25.58 -24.52 -30.51
CA GLU A 493 -25.43 -23.18 -31.04
C GLU A 493 -24.83 -23.27 -32.45
N GLY A 494 -25.51 -22.67 -33.42
CA GLY A 494 -25.11 -22.67 -34.82
C GLY A 494 -25.16 -21.26 -35.38
N ALA A 495 -24.39 -21.01 -36.43
CA ALA A 495 -24.54 -19.76 -37.20
C ALA A 495 -26.00 -19.63 -37.65
N LYS A 496 -26.58 -18.42 -37.58
CA LYS A 496 -27.94 -18.14 -38.07
C LYS A 496 -28.04 -18.54 -39.55
N ALA A 497 -28.44 -19.77 -39.81
CA ALA A 497 -28.68 -20.29 -41.14
C ALA A 497 -30.08 -19.86 -41.55
N TYR A 498 -30.22 -18.60 -41.97
CA TYR A 498 -31.35 -18.22 -42.81
C TYR A 498 -31.14 -18.87 -44.19
N GLN A 499 -31.79 -20.00 -44.44
CA GLN A 499 -32.15 -20.38 -45.79
C GLN A 499 -33.62 -20.04 -45.98
N VAL A 500 -33.87 -19.00 -46.78
CA VAL A 500 -35.20 -18.64 -47.31
C VAL A 500 -35.57 -19.62 -48.39
#